data_AF-R5THX4-F1
#
_entry.id   AF-R5THX4-F1
#
_cell.length_a   1.000
_cell.length_b   1.000
_cell.length_c   1.000
_cell.angle_alpha   90.00
_cell.angle_beta   90.00
_cell.angle_gamma   90.00
#
_symmetry.space_group_name_H-M   'P 1'
#
loop_
_entity.id
_entity.type
_entity.pdbx_description
1 polymer ?
#
loop_
_entity_poly.entity_id
_entity_poly.type
_entity_poly.pdbx_seq_one_letter_code
_entity_poly.pdbx_strand_id
1 'polypeptide(L)'
;MWENICLANRNQILELIDTYVNALKETRNTIAESHPEEIKEFFSSAKEYRDSFNISHRGPIRPVYQLFCDLIDEAGGIATIATILASNNISIKNIGIIHNREFQQGVLQVEFYDSDAYDHAVELLRKYHYTVYEK
;
A
#
# COMPACT_ATOMS: atom_id res chain seq x y z
N MET A 1 15.17 13.56 -12.45
CA MET A 1 15.37 13.34 -10.99
C MET A 1 16.12 12.04 -10.72
N TRP A 2 15.56 10.88 -11.07
CA TRP A 2 16.21 9.58 -10.83
C TRP A 2 17.54 9.38 -11.53
N GLU A 3 17.70 9.90 -12.75
CA GLU A 3 18.99 9.91 -13.47
C GLU A 3 20.12 10.55 -12.61
N ASN A 4 19.88 11.75 -12.07
CA ASN A 4 20.86 12.44 -11.22
C ASN A 4 21.15 11.66 -9.93
N ILE A 5 20.15 10.98 -9.34
CA ILE A 5 20.33 10.13 -8.16
C ILE A 5 21.25 8.94 -8.50
N CYS A 6 21.01 8.29 -9.65
CA CYS A 6 21.85 7.20 -10.13
C CYS A 6 23.28 7.65 -10.40
N LEU A 7 23.49 8.85 -10.95
CA LEU A 7 24.82 9.39 -11.19
C LEU A 7 25.53 9.77 -9.88
N ALA A 8 24.83 10.38 -8.93
CA ALA A 8 25.40 10.85 -7.67
C ALA A 8 25.73 9.72 -6.68
N ASN A 9 24.94 8.63 -6.68
CA ASN A 9 25.08 7.50 -5.74
C ASN A 9 25.37 6.17 -6.45
N ARG A 10 26.05 6.23 -7.59
CA ARG A 10 26.22 5.11 -8.51
C ARG A 10 26.77 3.85 -7.87
N ASN A 11 27.86 3.97 -7.11
CA ASN A 11 28.57 2.80 -6.59
C ASN A 11 27.74 2.05 -5.54
N GLN A 12 27.08 2.77 -4.64
CA GLN A 12 26.20 2.21 -3.62
C GLN A 12 24.96 1.56 -4.23
N ILE A 13 24.41 2.16 -5.29
CA ILE A 13 23.28 1.57 -6.02
C ILE A 13 23.71 0.26 -6.71
N LEU A 14 24.89 0.23 -7.34
CA LEU A 14 25.42 -0.99 -7.97
C LEU A 14 25.67 -2.08 -6.93
N GLU A 15 26.30 -1.75 -5.79
CA GLU A 15 26.51 -2.69 -4.69
C GLU A 15 25.20 -3.26 -4.14
N LEU A 16 24.18 -2.41 -3.98
CA LEU A 16 22.85 -2.84 -3.56
C LEU A 16 22.20 -3.77 -4.59
N ILE A 17 22.32 -3.46 -5.88
CA ILE A 17 21.81 -4.30 -6.96
C ILE A 17 22.50 -5.67 -6.94
N ASP A 18 23.82 -5.72 -6.84
CA ASP A 18 24.57 -6.97 -6.81
C ASP A 18 24.20 -7.83 -5.58
N THR A 19 24.06 -7.19 -4.42
CA THR A 19 23.58 -7.84 -3.19
C THR A 19 22.19 -8.42 -3.38
N TYR A 20 21.27 -7.64 -3.97
CA TYR A 20 19.90 -8.09 -4.23
C TYR A 20 19.84 -9.23 -5.24
N VAL A 21 20.68 -9.18 -6.29
CA VAL A 21 20.81 -10.28 -7.27
C VAL A 21 21.28 -11.57 -6.58
N ASN A 22 22.22 -11.48 -5.63
CA ASN A 22 22.66 -12.66 -4.88
C ASN A 22 21.54 -13.23 -4.00
N ALA A 23 20.80 -12.37 -3.28
CA ALA A 23 19.63 -12.81 -2.50
C ALA A 23 18.55 -13.48 -3.37
N LEU A 24 18.32 -12.98 -4.58
CA LEU A 24 17.40 -13.61 -5.54
C LEU A 24 17.91 -14.98 -6.02
N LYS A 25 19.22 -15.15 -6.22
CA LYS A 25 19.81 -16.45 -6.58
C LYS A 25 19.65 -17.47 -5.46
N GLU A 26 19.89 -17.06 -4.21
CA GLU A 26 19.67 -17.91 -3.03
C GLU A 26 18.22 -18.36 -2.95
N THR A 27 17.28 -17.41 -3.01
CA THR A 27 15.83 -17.71 -3.00
C THR A 27 15.45 -18.70 -4.12
N ARG A 28 15.97 -18.49 -5.33
CA ARG A 28 15.74 -19.37 -6.48
C ARG A 28 16.27 -20.79 -6.24
N ASN A 29 17.42 -20.94 -5.58
CA ASN A 29 17.99 -22.25 -5.26
C ASN A 29 17.17 -22.97 -4.17
N THR A 30 16.78 -22.27 -3.10
CA THR A 30 15.89 -22.83 -2.06
C THR A 30 14.58 -23.35 -2.65
N ILE A 31 13.99 -22.63 -3.61
CA ILE A 31 12.79 -23.08 -4.33
C ILE A 31 13.11 -24.32 -5.20
N ALA A 32 14.21 -24.30 -5.95
CA ALA A 32 14.58 -25.40 -6.83
C ALA A 32 14.86 -26.71 -6.07
N GLU A 33 15.45 -26.61 -4.88
CA GLU A 33 15.79 -27.74 -4.02
C GLU A 33 14.56 -28.32 -3.28
N SER A 34 13.40 -27.67 -3.39
CA SER A 34 12.09 -28.18 -2.94
C SER A 34 12.01 -28.58 -1.45
N HIS A 35 12.68 -27.83 -0.57
CA HIS A 35 12.57 -27.98 0.89
C HIS A 35 11.40 -27.16 1.44
N PRO A 36 10.22 -27.75 1.74
CA PRO A 36 9.01 -26.98 2.04
C PRO A 36 9.11 -26.16 3.33
N GLU A 37 9.85 -26.66 4.32
CA GLU A 37 10.05 -25.98 5.60
C GLU A 37 10.96 -24.76 5.47
N GLU A 38 12.05 -24.84 4.69
CA GLU A 38 12.95 -23.70 4.44
C GLU A 38 12.23 -22.57 3.70
N ILE A 39 11.39 -22.90 2.72
CA ILE A 39 10.56 -21.92 2.00
C ILE A 39 9.59 -21.24 2.96
N LYS A 40 8.95 -22.02 3.84
CA LYS A 40 7.99 -21.50 4.83
C LYS A 40 8.68 -20.58 5.85
N GLU A 41 9.85 -20.96 6.34
CA GLU A 41 10.63 -20.15 7.29
C GLU A 41 11.11 -18.85 6.64
N PHE A 42 11.57 -18.89 5.39
CA PHE A 42 11.94 -17.71 4.61
C PHE A 42 10.79 -16.70 4.51
N PHE A 43 9.59 -17.13 4.10
CA PHE A 43 8.44 -16.23 4.01
C PHE A 43 7.93 -15.75 5.38
N SER A 44 8.04 -16.59 6.42
CA SER A 44 7.63 -16.23 7.77
C SER A 44 8.55 -15.16 8.37
N SER A 45 9.87 -15.33 8.26
CA SER A 45 10.85 -14.34 8.70
C SER A 45 10.75 -13.02 7.92
N ALA A 46 10.52 -13.07 6.61
CA ALA A 46 10.26 -11.88 5.80
C ALA A 46 8.99 -11.13 6.26
N LYS A 47 7.93 -11.87 6.61
CA LYS A 47 6.69 -11.30 7.16
C LYS A 47 6.95 -10.68 8.53
N GLU A 48 7.62 -11.36 9.44
CA GLU A 48 7.93 -10.84 10.79
C GLU A 48 8.79 -9.58 10.71
N TYR A 49 9.84 -9.58 9.90
CA TYR A 49 10.68 -8.40 9.69
C TYR A 49 9.86 -7.23 9.13
N ARG A 50 8.98 -7.49 8.15
CA ARG A 50 8.09 -6.45 7.61
C ARG A 50 7.10 -5.94 8.65
N ASP A 51 6.48 -6.83 9.42
CA ASP A 51 5.48 -6.48 10.41
C ASP A 51 6.14 -5.79 11.63
N SER A 52 7.46 -5.94 11.82
CA SER A 52 8.25 -5.23 12.85
C SER A 52 8.50 -3.74 12.56
N PHE A 53 8.26 -3.28 11.33
CA PHE A 53 8.32 -1.86 11.03
C PHE A 53 7.17 -1.15 11.77
N ASN A 54 7.48 -0.54 12.92
CA ASN A 54 6.57 0.38 13.59
C ASN A 54 6.12 1.45 12.58
N ILE A 55 4.81 1.53 12.31
CA ILE A 55 4.16 2.51 11.42
C ILE A 55 4.26 3.96 11.97
N SER A 56 5.15 4.22 12.93
CA SER A 56 5.51 5.58 13.34
C SER A 56 6.60 6.12 12.40
N HIS A 57 6.14 6.64 11.27
CA HIS A 57 6.93 7.25 10.20
C HIS A 57 7.91 8.33 10.70
N ARG A 58 9.19 7.98 10.82
CA ARG A 58 10.32 8.92 10.95
C ARG A 58 11.40 8.66 9.89
N GLY A 59 10.99 8.40 8.66
CA GLY A 59 11.86 8.29 7.49
C GLY A 59 11.41 9.23 6.37
N PRO A 60 12.18 9.32 5.26
CA PRO A 60 11.78 10.10 4.07
C PRO A 60 10.53 9.55 3.37
N ILE A 61 10.12 8.32 3.72
CA ILE A 61 8.88 7.69 3.24
C ILE A 61 7.73 8.23 4.09
N ARG A 62 6.87 9.03 3.47
CA ARG A 62 5.71 9.64 4.13
C ARG A 62 4.64 8.59 4.46
N PRO A 63 3.86 8.79 5.54
CA PRO A 63 2.66 8.01 5.78
C PRO A 63 1.74 8.04 4.56
N VAL A 64 1.15 6.90 4.25
CA VAL A 64 0.08 6.80 3.27
C VAL A 64 -1.23 6.76 4.05
N TYR A 65 -1.94 7.89 4.09
CA TYR A 65 -3.26 7.97 4.71
C TYR A 65 -4.28 7.48 3.68
N GLN A 66 -4.75 6.25 3.81
CA GLN A 66 -5.64 5.65 2.82
C GLN A 66 -6.73 4.82 3.46
N LEU A 67 -7.93 4.88 2.89
CA LEU A 67 -9.03 4.01 3.25
C LEU A 67 -9.47 3.17 2.05
N PHE A 68 -10.13 2.06 2.36
CA PHE A 68 -10.75 1.19 1.39
C PHE A 68 -12.24 1.15 1.68
N CYS A 69 -13.11 1.41 0.69
CA CYS A 69 -14.55 1.32 0.88
C CYS A 69 -15.24 0.52 -0.23
N ASP A 70 -16.28 -0.21 0.15
CA ASP A 70 -17.10 -0.96 -0.80
C ASP A 70 -17.78 0.01 -1.75
N LEU A 71 -17.66 -0.28 -3.06
CA LEU A 71 -18.31 0.49 -4.09
C LEU A 71 -19.59 -0.23 -4.52
N ILE A 72 -20.72 0.48 -4.47
CA ILE A 72 -21.95 0.02 -5.10
C ILE A 72 -21.73 0.08 -6.61
N ASP A 73 -21.86 -1.07 -7.29
CA ASP A 73 -21.65 -1.21 -8.73
C ASP A 73 -22.85 -0.66 -9.53
N GLU A 74 -23.00 0.67 -9.47
CA GLU A 74 -23.99 1.43 -10.21
C GLU A 74 -23.40 2.72 -10.78
N ALA A 75 -24.06 3.26 -11.81
CA ALA A 75 -23.64 4.50 -12.42
C ALA A 75 -23.67 5.63 -11.37
N GLY A 76 -22.48 6.21 -11.11
CA GLY A 76 -22.33 7.32 -10.16
C GLY A 76 -21.77 6.95 -8.80
N GLY A 77 -21.51 5.66 -8.48
CA GLY A 77 -20.98 5.25 -7.17
C GLY A 77 -19.71 6.03 -6.74
N ILE A 78 -18.74 6.18 -7.65
CA ILE A 78 -17.51 6.95 -7.38
C ILE A 78 -17.81 8.45 -7.21
N ALA A 79 -18.70 8.98 -8.05
CA ALA A 79 -19.06 10.39 -8.02
C ALA A 79 -19.76 10.77 -6.70
N THR A 80 -20.59 9.88 -6.16
CA THR A 80 -21.25 10.05 -4.87
C THR A 80 -20.21 10.17 -3.75
N ILE A 81 -19.24 9.25 -3.69
CA ILE A 81 -18.17 9.28 -2.68
C ILE A 81 -17.33 10.56 -2.82
N ALA A 82 -16.91 10.90 -4.03
CA ALA A 82 -16.14 12.12 -4.29
C ALA A 82 -16.92 13.38 -3.89
N THR A 83 -18.24 13.41 -4.14
CA THR A 83 -19.11 14.53 -3.77
C THR A 83 -19.29 14.65 -2.26
N ILE A 84 -19.44 13.53 -1.55
CA ILE A 84 -19.52 13.50 -0.09
C ILE A 84 -18.25 14.09 0.52
N LEU A 85 -17.08 13.65 0.05
CA LEU A 85 -15.78 14.14 0.53
C LEU A 85 -15.60 15.64 0.22
N ALA A 86 -15.86 16.05 -1.03
CA ALA A 86 -15.72 17.44 -1.46
C ALA A 86 -16.66 18.38 -0.70
N SER A 87 -17.91 17.96 -0.45
CA SER A 87 -18.92 18.74 0.29
C SER A 87 -18.56 18.96 1.76
N ASN A 88 -17.61 18.17 2.29
CA ASN A 88 -17.06 18.30 3.63
C ASN A 88 -15.63 18.85 3.63
N ASN A 89 -15.20 19.47 2.52
CA ASN A 89 -13.87 20.05 2.32
C ASN A 89 -12.69 19.06 2.49
N ILE A 90 -12.93 17.77 2.22
CA ILE A 90 -11.88 16.75 2.25
C ILE A 90 -11.27 16.62 0.86
N SER A 91 -9.98 16.96 0.74
CA SER A 91 -9.25 16.84 -0.53
C SER A 91 -8.70 15.43 -0.72
N ILE A 92 -8.95 14.88 -1.90
CA ILE A 92 -8.44 13.57 -2.32
C ILE A 92 -7.06 13.75 -2.94
N LYS A 93 -6.05 13.04 -2.42
CA LYS A 93 -4.71 13.00 -3.00
C LYS A 93 -4.64 12.03 -4.17
N ASN A 94 -5.25 10.86 -4.02
CA ASN A 94 -5.30 9.83 -5.06
C ASN A 94 -6.58 8.98 -4.89
N ILE A 95 -7.08 8.43 -6.00
CA ILE A 95 -8.27 7.57 -6.00
C ILE A 95 -8.10 6.46 -7.03
N GLY A 96 -8.48 5.24 -6.67
CA GLY A 96 -8.34 4.08 -7.54
C GLY A 96 -9.34 2.98 -7.22
N ILE A 97 -9.64 2.14 -8.21
CA ILE A 97 -10.40 0.91 -8.00
C ILE A 97 -9.40 -0.24 -7.87
N ILE A 98 -9.46 -0.97 -6.77
CA ILE A 98 -8.66 -2.19 -6.59
C ILE A 98 -9.53 -3.40 -6.94
N HIS A 99 -8.99 -4.23 -7.82
CA HIS A 99 -9.57 -5.49 -8.23
C HIS A 99 -8.61 -6.62 -7.83
N ASN A 100 -8.66 -7.03 -6.56
CA ASN A 100 -7.84 -8.13 -6.01
C ASN A 100 -8.75 -9.32 -5.68
N ARG A 101 -8.29 -10.55 -5.98
CA ARG A 101 -8.99 -11.80 -5.63
C ARG A 101 -9.26 -11.98 -4.12
N GLU A 102 -8.53 -11.29 -3.24
CA GLU A 102 -8.79 -11.29 -1.79
C GLU A 102 -10.03 -10.45 -1.40
N PHE A 103 -10.44 -9.50 -2.25
CA PHE A 103 -11.61 -8.64 -2.01
C PHE A 103 -12.65 -8.92 -3.11
N GLN A 104 -13.63 -9.78 -2.81
CA GLN A 104 -14.61 -10.28 -3.79
C GLN A 104 -15.49 -9.18 -4.42
N GLN A 105 -15.63 -8.03 -3.77
CA GLN A 105 -16.28 -6.84 -4.30
C GLN A 105 -15.17 -5.80 -4.57
N GLY A 106 -15.14 -5.23 -5.78
CA GLY A 106 -14.14 -4.21 -6.12
C GLY A 106 -14.19 -3.07 -5.10
N VAL A 107 -13.04 -2.73 -4.52
CA VAL A 107 -12.96 -1.77 -3.41
C VAL A 107 -12.39 -0.47 -3.95
N LEU A 108 -13.03 0.65 -3.61
CA LEU A 108 -12.50 1.97 -3.90
C LEU A 108 -11.41 2.30 -2.87
N GLN A 109 -10.22 2.61 -3.35
CA GLN A 109 -9.12 3.12 -2.56
C GLN A 109 -9.09 4.64 -2.68
N VAL A 110 -9.04 5.33 -1.54
CA VAL A 110 -8.89 6.78 -1.48
C VAL A 110 -7.70 7.13 -0.59
N GLU A 111 -6.79 7.95 -1.10
CA GLU A 111 -5.62 8.45 -0.38
C GLU A 111 -5.79 9.93 -0.04
N PHE A 112 -5.32 10.33 1.14
CA PHE A 112 -5.40 11.68 1.70
C PHE A 112 -4.01 12.26 1.97
N TYR A 113 -3.97 13.58 2.17
CA TYR A 113 -2.72 14.31 2.40
C TYR A 113 -2.22 14.22 3.85
N ASP A 114 -3.14 14.12 4.80
CA ASP A 114 -2.88 14.16 6.23
C ASP A 114 -3.84 13.23 7.00
N SER A 115 -3.53 13.00 8.28
CA SER A 115 -4.32 12.14 9.17
C SER A 115 -5.69 12.70 9.44
N ASP A 116 -5.81 14.01 9.60
CA ASP A 116 -7.09 14.64 9.97
C ASP A 116 -8.11 14.46 8.85
N ALA A 117 -7.72 14.65 7.60
CA ALA A 117 -8.54 14.38 6.43
C ALA A 117 -8.97 12.90 6.33
N TYR A 118 -8.07 11.98 6.68
CA TYR A 118 -8.36 10.55 6.71
C TYR A 118 -9.37 10.20 7.81
N ASP A 119 -9.15 10.64 9.06
CA ASP A 119 -10.02 10.34 10.19
C ASP A 119 -11.44 10.89 9.95
N HIS A 120 -11.55 12.14 9.47
CA HIS A 120 -12.83 12.73 9.09
C HIS A 120 -13.50 11.97 7.93
N ALA A 121 -12.74 11.50 6.94
CA ALA A 121 -13.30 10.74 5.83
C ALA A 121 -13.87 9.39 6.28
N VAL A 122 -13.18 8.69 7.20
CA VAL A 122 -13.64 7.42 7.75
C VAL A 122 -14.95 7.59 8.51
N GLU A 123 -15.04 8.58 9.40
CA GLU A 123 -16.27 8.88 10.15
C GLU A 123 -17.43 9.25 9.22
N LEU A 124 -17.14 10.10 8.23
CA LEU A 124 -18.13 10.59 7.28
C LEU A 124 -18.71 9.46 6.43
N LEU A 125 -17.85 8.63 5.82
CA LEU A 125 -18.30 7.54 4.96
C LEU A 125 -19.09 6.48 5.74
N ARG A 126 -18.69 6.17 6.98
CA ARG A 126 -19.48 5.31 7.88
C ARG A 126 -20.85 5.89 8.20
N LYS A 127 -20.96 7.21 8.39
CA LYS A 127 -22.23 7.91 8.62
C LYS A 127 -23.17 7.83 7.40
N TYR A 128 -22.61 7.77 6.19
CA TYR A 128 -23.37 7.54 4.95
C TYR A 128 -23.57 6.05 4.62
N HIS A 129 -23.34 5.14 5.58
CA HIS A 129 -23.52 3.70 5.46
C HIS A 129 -22.61 2.98 4.45
N TYR A 130 -21.45 3.56 4.13
CA TYR A 130 -20.40 2.84 3.41
C TYR A 130 -19.62 1.93 4.37
N THR A 131 -19.32 0.71 3.93
CA THR A 131 -18.35 -0.16 4.60
C THR A 131 -16.95 0.39 4.36
N VAL A 132 -16.22 0.71 5.43
CA VAL A 132 -14.85 1.24 5.35
C VAL A 132 -13.91 0.30 6.09
N TYR A 133 -12.85 -0.12 5.41
CA TYR A 133 -11.76 -0.92 5.93
C TYR A 133 -10.53 -0.04 6.18
N GLU A 134 -10.03 -0.10 7.40
CA GLU A 134 -8.82 0.58 7.84
C GLU A 134 -7.65 -0.41 7.77
N LYS A 135 -6.47 0.03 7.34
CA LYS A 135 -5.28 -0.83 7.15
C LYS A 135 -4.04 -0.24 7.78
#